data_AF-A0A8H5BPA6-F1
#
_entry.id   AF-A0A8H5BPA6-F1
#
_cell.length_a   1.000
_cell.length_b   1.000
_cell.length_c   1.000
_cell.angle_alpha   90.00
_cell.angle_beta   90.00
_cell.angle_gamma   90.00
#
_symmetry.space_group_name_H-M   'P 1'
#
loop_
_entity.id
_entity.type
_entity.pdbx_description
1 polymer ?
#
loop_
_entity_poly.entity_id
_entity_poly.type
_entity_poly.pdbx_seq_one_letter_code
_entity_poly.pdbx_strand_id
1 'polypeptide(L)'
;MSTIPESQQALELEIAKLEQDLASLKRRRNALSAISQLPTELMHRIFHLSIRYPDEARGRDWTPLLNLEYTRRSVSHVSHNWRTIALEWPTLWSEIHIRNTPKVAYLDLVRERARGIPLSLMTHWIANSAVPAVRHILQSERARLKSVTLHEPVSVLRDLLPELKACCNTIEFLDLDDPSRHALGPPDLTETDALCNFPKLRHLRISAWETLVIPPLSFNPTSLIRSQA
;
A
#
# COMPACT_ATOMS: atom_id res chain seq x y z
N MET A 1 56.37 -8.54 -21.52
CA MET A 1 55.36 -9.31 -20.76
C MET A 1 54.27 -8.34 -20.34
N SER A 2 53.34 -8.02 -21.25
CA SER A 2 52.18 -7.19 -20.88
C SER A 2 51.28 -7.98 -19.96
N THR A 3 50.96 -7.34 -18.85
CA THR A 3 50.17 -7.79 -17.71
C THR A 3 48.74 -8.11 -18.16
N ILE A 4 48.39 -9.40 -18.15
CA ILE A 4 47.03 -9.95 -18.30
C ILE A 4 45.92 -9.11 -17.60
N PRO A 5 46.16 -8.45 -16.44
CA PRO A 5 45.15 -7.56 -15.85
C PRO A 5 44.80 -6.29 -16.66
N GLU A 6 45.73 -5.71 -17.42
CA GLU A 6 45.49 -4.48 -18.19
C GLU A 6 44.56 -4.73 -19.39
N SER A 7 44.67 -5.92 -20.02
CA SER A 7 43.78 -6.33 -21.10
C SER A 7 42.37 -6.66 -20.60
N GLN A 8 42.23 -7.24 -19.41
CA GLN A 8 40.92 -7.46 -18.78
C GLN A 8 40.23 -6.14 -18.47
N GLN A 9 40.95 -5.16 -17.91
CA GLN A 9 40.39 -3.86 -17.60
C GLN A 9 39.95 -3.10 -18.86
N ALA A 10 40.73 -3.16 -19.95
CA ALA A 10 40.34 -2.57 -21.22
C ALA A 10 39.07 -3.19 -21.80
N LEU A 11 38.93 -4.52 -21.72
CA LEU A 11 37.73 -5.25 -22.17
C LEU A 11 36.50 -4.89 -21.33
N GLU A 12 36.62 -4.82 -20.01
CA GLU A 12 35.52 -4.40 -19.12
C GLU A 12 35.03 -2.98 -19.43
N LEU A 13 35.96 -2.05 -19.72
CA LEU A 13 35.61 -0.69 -20.15
C LEU A 13 34.89 -0.67 -21.50
N GLU A 14 35.31 -1.51 -22.44
CA GLU A 14 34.65 -1.64 -23.74
C GLU A 14 33.23 -2.23 -23.60
N ILE A 15 33.06 -3.28 -22.78
CA ILE A 15 31.76 -3.88 -22.48
C ILE A 15 30.83 -2.82 -21.86
N ALA A 16 31.30 -2.11 -20.83
CA ALA A 16 30.50 -1.06 -20.18
C ALA A 16 30.07 0.04 -21.16
N LYS A 17 30.95 0.43 -22.10
CA LYS A 17 30.62 1.41 -23.14
C LYS A 17 29.56 0.87 -24.10
N LEU A 18 29.70 -0.36 -24.59
CA LEU A 18 28.74 -0.98 -25.51
C LEU A 18 27.36 -1.17 -24.84
N GLU A 19 27.33 -1.53 -23.56
CA GLU A 19 26.10 -1.62 -22.78
C GLU A 19 25.39 -0.26 -22.65
N GLN A 20 26.16 0.81 -22.43
CA GLN A 20 25.64 2.18 -22.37
C GLN A 20 25.04 2.60 -23.74
N ASP A 21 25.73 2.32 -24.83
CA ASP A 21 25.28 2.64 -26.19
C ASP A 21 24.00 1.84 -26.53
N LEU A 22 23.99 0.54 -26.23
CA LEU A 22 22.81 -0.31 -26.40
C LEU A 22 21.62 0.19 -25.57
N ALA A 23 21.85 0.60 -24.32
CA ALA A 23 20.82 1.18 -23.47
C ALA A 23 20.28 2.49 -24.05
N SER A 24 21.13 3.35 -24.60
CA SER A 24 20.74 4.60 -25.27
C SER A 24 19.87 4.33 -26.50
N LEU A 25 20.26 3.39 -27.36
CA LEU A 25 19.48 2.98 -28.53
C LEU A 25 18.11 2.40 -28.14
N LYS A 26 18.07 1.54 -27.12
CA LYS A 26 16.81 1.00 -26.58
C LYS A 26 15.89 2.10 -26.06
N ARG A 27 16.42 3.13 -25.37
CA ARG A 27 15.64 4.29 -24.91
C ARG A 27 15.05 5.07 -26.09
N ARG A 28 15.85 5.36 -27.12
CA ARG A 28 15.39 6.06 -28.33
C ARG A 28 14.28 5.27 -29.04
N ARG A 29 14.47 3.97 -29.22
CA ARG A 29 13.43 3.09 -29.81
C ARG A 29 12.15 3.11 -28.98
N ASN A 30 12.25 3.00 -27.65
CA ASN A 30 11.08 3.02 -26.77
C ASN A 30 10.37 4.39 -26.81
N ALA A 31 11.11 5.51 -26.93
CA ALA A 31 10.52 6.84 -27.07
C ALA A 31 9.71 7.01 -28.37
N LEU A 32 10.03 6.24 -29.43
CA LEU A 32 9.27 6.24 -30.68
C LEU A 32 8.01 5.36 -30.64
N SER A 33 7.82 4.55 -29.60
CA SER A 33 6.60 3.74 -29.48
C SER A 33 5.38 4.61 -29.16
N ALA A 34 4.22 4.23 -29.72
CA ALA A 34 2.97 4.98 -29.51
C ALA A 34 2.63 5.19 -28.03
N ILE A 35 2.90 4.20 -27.17
CA ILE A 35 2.63 4.29 -25.74
C ILE A 35 3.54 5.30 -25.01
N SER A 36 4.75 5.54 -25.51
CA SER A 36 5.66 6.55 -24.94
C SER A 36 5.34 7.98 -25.39
N GLN A 37 4.47 8.14 -26.40
CA GLN A 37 4.00 9.44 -26.87
C GLN A 37 2.71 9.88 -26.16
N LEU A 38 2.15 9.04 -25.29
CA LEU A 38 0.99 9.41 -24.50
C LEU A 38 1.35 10.53 -23.51
N PRO A 39 0.47 11.53 -23.35
CA PRO A 39 0.57 12.49 -22.26
C PRO A 39 0.64 11.80 -20.89
N THR A 40 1.34 12.44 -19.96
CA THR A 40 1.57 11.93 -18.60
C THR A 40 0.25 11.63 -17.87
N GLU A 41 -0.82 12.37 -18.15
CA GLU A 41 -2.16 12.16 -17.59
C GLU A 41 -2.74 10.80 -17.99
N LEU A 42 -2.57 10.39 -19.26
CA LEU A 42 -3.02 9.08 -19.73
C LEU A 42 -2.16 7.97 -19.14
N MET A 43 -0.85 8.21 -18.97
CA MET A 43 0.06 7.30 -18.29
C MET A 43 -0.36 7.07 -16.83
N HIS A 44 -0.67 8.14 -16.08
CA HIS A 44 -1.21 8.03 -14.73
C HIS A 44 -2.51 7.24 -14.70
N ARG A 45 -3.41 7.44 -15.68
CA ARG A 45 -4.66 6.69 -15.77
C ARG A 45 -4.42 5.19 -16.02
N ILE A 46 -3.46 4.84 -16.88
CA ILE A 46 -3.06 3.45 -17.11
C ILE A 46 -2.51 2.83 -15.82
N PHE A 47 -1.62 3.54 -15.12
CA PHE A 47 -1.07 3.07 -13.85
C PHE A 47 -2.16 2.89 -12.80
N HIS A 48 -3.08 3.85 -12.67
CA HIS A 48 -4.23 3.76 -11.77
C HIS A 48 -5.10 2.54 -12.07
N LEU A 49 -5.36 2.27 -13.35
CA LEU A 49 -6.13 1.09 -13.76
C LEU A 49 -5.38 -0.22 -13.50
N SER A 50 -4.04 -0.19 -13.53
CA SER A 50 -3.19 -1.35 -13.22
C SER A 50 -3.15 -1.66 -11.73
N ILE A 51 -3.37 -0.65 -10.87
CA ILE A 51 -3.49 -0.83 -9.41
C ILE A 51 -4.81 -1.51 -9.04
N ARG A 52 -5.85 -1.44 -9.89
CA ARG A 52 -7.19 -1.90 -9.53
C ARG A 52 -7.17 -3.35 -9.04
N TYR A 53 -7.78 -3.50 -7.87
CA TYR A 53 -8.05 -4.74 -7.15
C TYR A 53 -8.65 -5.79 -8.10
N PRO A 54 -8.29 -7.08 -7.98
CA PRO A 54 -9.04 -8.13 -8.65
C PRO A 54 -10.52 -7.94 -8.31
N ASP A 55 -11.30 -7.83 -9.37
CA ASP A 55 -12.74 -7.69 -9.40
C ASP A 55 -13.42 -8.38 -8.19
N GLU A 56 -14.27 -7.65 -7.47
CA GLU A 56 -15.22 -8.22 -6.49
C GLU A 56 -16.06 -9.36 -7.12
N ALA A 57 -16.11 -9.42 -8.46
CA ALA A 57 -16.78 -10.46 -9.25
C ALA A 57 -16.12 -11.86 -9.19
N ARG A 58 -14.89 -12.01 -8.70
CA ARG A 58 -14.26 -13.33 -8.53
C ARG A 58 -14.02 -13.63 -7.05
N GLY A 59 -15.12 -13.96 -6.38
CA GLY A 59 -15.09 -14.41 -4.99
C GLY A 59 -13.98 -15.43 -4.76
N ARG A 60 -13.14 -15.12 -3.76
CA ARG A 60 -12.19 -15.98 -3.02
C ARG A 60 -10.68 -15.91 -3.26
N ASP A 61 -10.14 -14.91 -3.98
CA ASP A 61 -8.68 -14.67 -3.94
C ASP A 61 -8.33 -13.23 -3.51
N TRP A 62 -8.40 -13.00 -2.20
CA TRP A 62 -7.98 -11.76 -1.52
C TRP A 62 -6.46 -11.54 -1.55
N THR A 63 -5.84 -11.41 -2.72
CA THR A 63 -4.44 -10.93 -2.82
C THR A 63 -4.26 -9.53 -3.43
N PRO A 64 -5.02 -8.49 -3.02
CA PRO A 64 -4.70 -7.10 -3.37
C PRO A 64 -3.28 -6.68 -3.00
N LEU A 65 -2.73 -7.24 -1.92
CA LEU A 65 -1.43 -6.85 -1.39
C LEU A 65 -0.26 -7.24 -2.31
N LEU A 66 -0.34 -8.40 -2.97
CA LEU A 66 0.65 -8.81 -3.97
C LEU A 66 0.55 -7.94 -5.23
N ASN A 67 -0.65 -7.47 -5.56
CA ASN A 67 -0.91 -6.71 -6.77
C ASN A 67 -0.23 -5.33 -6.75
N LEU A 68 -0.21 -4.61 -5.63
CA LEU A 68 0.32 -3.25 -5.62
C LEU A 68 1.85 -3.18 -5.71
N GLU A 69 2.59 -3.96 -4.91
CA GLU A 69 4.06 -3.98 -5.00
C GLU A 69 4.51 -4.51 -6.37
N TYR A 70 3.86 -5.58 -6.84
CA TYR A 70 4.07 -6.12 -8.17
C TYR A 70 3.77 -5.08 -9.25
N THR A 71 2.66 -4.35 -9.15
CA THR A 71 2.28 -3.31 -10.11
C THR A 71 3.31 -2.19 -10.12
N ARG A 72 3.69 -1.63 -8.96
CA ARG A 72 4.73 -0.61 -8.84
C ARG A 72 6.03 -1.04 -9.49
N ARG A 73 6.47 -2.27 -9.20
CA ARG A 73 7.66 -2.86 -9.79
C ARG A 73 7.51 -3.03 -11.30
N SER A 74 6.38 -3.58 -11.75
CA SER A 74 6.11 -3.85 -13.16
C SER A 74 6.11 -2.57 -13.98
N VAL A 75 5.33 -1.55 -13.58
CA VAL A 75 5.27 -0.27 -14.29
C VAL A 75 6.63 0.45 -14.28
N SER A 76 7.39 0.34 -13.17
CA SER A 76 8.73 0.93 -13.06
C SER A 76 9.81 0.17 -13.82
N HIS A 77 9.53 -1.02 -14.35
CA HIS A 77 10.49 -1.86 -15.07
C HIS A 77 10.24 -1.93 -16.59
N VAL A 78 9.13 -1.37 -17.10
CA VAL A 78 8.82 -1.37 -18.54
C VAL A 78 9.82 -0.57 -19.36
N SER A 79 10.04 0.70 -19.01
CA SER A 79 10.96 1.59 -19.72
C SER A 79 11.48 2.69 -18.81
N HIS A 80 12.51 3.41 -19.23
CA HIS A 80 13.00 4.58 -18.50
C HIS A 80 11.91 5.64 -18.33
N ASN A 81 11.14 5.93 -19.38
CA ASN A 81 10.05 6.91 -19.33
C ASN A 81 8.97 6.51 -18.32
N TRP A 82 8.51 5.26 -18.38
CA TRP A 82 7.51 4.73 -17.45
C TRP A 82 7.99 4.79 -16.01
N ARG A 83 9.25 4.44 -15.77
CA ARG A 83 9.88 4.57 -14.45
C ARG A 83 9.83 6.01 -13.98
N THR A 84 10.30 6.97 -14.78
CA THR A 84 10.30 8.39 -14.39
C THR A 84 8.90 8.85 -14.00
N ILE A 85 7.89 8.58 -14.84
CA ILE A 85 6.50 8.96 -14.57
C ILE A 85 5.96 8.27 -13.30
N ALA A 86 6.16 6.96 -13.15
CA ALA A 86 5.68 6.20 -11.99
C ALA A 86 6.32 6.68 -10.68
N LEU A 87 7.62 6.97 -10.73
CA LEU A 87 8.39 7.48 -9.60
C LEU A 87 7.98 8.91 -9.20
N GLU A 88 7.48 9.71 -10.13
CA GLU A 88 7.05 11.10 -9.91
C GLU A 88 5.58 11.25 -9.53
N TRP A 89 4.77 10.20 -9.70
CA TRP A 89 3.33 10.22 -9.47
C TRP A 89 2.97 9.79 -8.04
N PRO A 90 2.67 10.71 -7.10
CA PRO A 90 2.58 10.37 -5.68
C PRO A 90 1.44 9.42 -5.33
N THR A 91 0.34 9.47 -6.09
CA THR A 91 -0.84 8.60 -5.90
C THR A 91 -0.50 7.12 -6.06
N LEU A 92 0.49 6.77 -6.88
CA LEU A 92 0.97 5.39 -6.96
C LEU A 92 1.54 4.91 -5.63
N TRP A 93 2.03 5.83 -4.79
CA TRP A 93 2.74 5.57 -3.54
C TRP A 93 1.91 5.83 -2.28
N SER A 94 0.68 6.36 -2.39
CA SER A 94 -0.16 6.66 -1.21
C SER A 94 -0.71 5.44 -0.49
N GLU A 95 -0.75 4.28 -1.16
CA GLU A 95 -1.24 3.03 -0.58
C GLU A 95 -0.08 2.23 0.03
N ILE A 96 -0.10 2.06 1.34
CA ILE A 96 0.93 1.34 2.11
C ILE A 96 0.38 -0.04 2.45
N HIS A 97 0.99 -1.06 1.85
CA HIS A 97 0.61 -2.45 2.05
C HIS A 97 1.68 -3.14 2.89
N ILE A 98 1.30 -3.67 4.06
CA ILE A 98 2.20 -4.41 4.94
C ILE A 98 1.65 -5.83 5.11
N ARG A 99 2.47 -6.83 4.78
CA ARG A 99 2.16 -8.26 4.93
C ARG A 99 3.23 -8.98 5.73
N ASN A 100 4.46 -8.87 5.28
CA ASN A 100 5.65 -9.35 5.99
C ASN A 100 6.37 -8.16 6.62
N THR A 101 7.41 -8.43 7.43
CA THR A 101 8.29 -7.38 7.94
C THR A 101 8.89 -6.61 6.74
N PRO A 102 8.45 -5.38 6.48
CA PRO A 102 8.91 -4.65 5.31
C PRO A 102 10.36 -4.20 5.55
N LYS A 103 11.14 -4.10 4.47
CA LYS A 103 12.45 -3.45 4.56
C LYS A 103 12.23 -1.98 4.90
N VAL A 104 12.94 -1.46 5.91
CA VAL A 104 12.85 -0.06 6.34
C VAL A 104 13.05 0.90 5.15
N ALA A 105 14.07 0.65 4.33
CA ALA A 105 14.34 1.43 3.12
C ALA A 105 13.18 1.46 2.11
N TYR A 106 12.36 0.41 2.04
CA TYR A 106 11.17 0.40 1.18
C TYR A 106 10.07 1.29 1.76
N LEU A 107 9.83 1.24 3.07
CA LEU A 107 8.86 2.12 3.71
C LEU A 107 9.26 3.60 3.56
N ASP A 108 10.53 3.92 3.76
CA ASP A 108 11.03 5.29 3.60
C ASP A 108 10.87 5.77 2.15
N LEU A 109 11.18 4.92 1.17
CA LEU A 109 10.93 5.23 -0.24
C LEU A 109 9.45 5.51 -0.49
N VAL A 110 8.54 4.64 -0.03
CA VAL A 110 7.09 4.83 -0.22
C VAL A 110 6.63 6.15 0.40
N ARG A 111 7.10 6.47 1.60
CA ARG A 111 6.78 7.72 2.31
C ARG A 111 7.27 8.95 1.56
N GLU A 112 8.53 8.95 1.13
CA GLU A 112 9.15 10.03 0.35
C GLU A 112 8.38 10.27 -0.95
N ARG A 113 8.03 9.20 -1.67
CA ARG A 113 7.36 9.29 -2.98
C ARG A 113 5.88 9.62 -2.89
N ALA A 114 5.21 9.25 -1.81
CA ALA A 114 3.87 9.74 -1.51
C ALA A 114 3.87 11.26 -1.21
N ARG A 115 5.03 11.88 -0.95
CA ARG A 115 5.17 13.32 -0.71
C ARG A 115 4.21 13.80 0.38
N GLY A 116 3.34 14.78 0.09
CA GLY A 116 2.37 15.33 1.04
C GLY A 116 0.94 14.84 0.86
N ILE A 117 0.68 13.87 -0.04
CA ILE A 117 -0.71 13.43 -0.28
C ILE A 117 -1.22 12.54 0.86
N PRO A 118 -2.55 12.41 1.01
CA PRO A 118 -3.13 11.49 1.98
C PRO A 118 -2.74 10.04 1.76
N LEU A 119 -2.64 9.28 2.84
CA LEU A 119 -2.18 7.90 2.87
C LEU A 119 -3.31 6.93 3.24
N SER A 120 -3.21 5.74 2.66
CA SER A 120 -4.05 4.58 2.97
C SER A 120 -3.16 3.46 3.48
N LEU A 121 -3.45 2.90 4.64
CA LEU A 121 -2.75 1.76 5.20
C LEU A 121 -3.63 0.51 5.10
N MET A 122 -3.09 -0.56 4.52
CA MET A 122 -3.76 -1.84 4.42
C MET A 122 -2.85 -2.96 4.94
N THR A 123 -3.37 -3.78 5.85
CA THR A 123 -2.71 -4.98 6.35
C THR A 123 -3.64 -6.18 6.27
N HIS A 124 -3.07 -7.35 6.03
CA HIS A 124 -3.82 -8.61 5.99
C HIS A 124 -2.94 -9.77 6.42
N TRP A 125 -3.30 -10.40 7.54
CA TRP A 125 -2.59 -11.54 8.12
C TRP A 125 -1.10 -11.28 8.27
N ILE A 126 -0.75 -10.16 8.90
CA ILE A 126 0.65 -9.81 9.11
C ILE A 126 1.30 -10.79 10.09
N ALA A 127 2.58 -11.08 9.85
CA ALA A 127 3.40 -11.70 10.88
C ALA A 127 3.53 -10.76 12.09
N ASN A 128 3.60 -11.31 13.31
CA ASN A 128 3.84 -10.51 14.53
C ASN A 128 5.10 -9.63 14.42
N SER A 129 6.11 -10.06 13.66
CA SER A 129 7.33 -9.30 13.39
C SER A 129 7.12 -8.05 12.52
N ALA A 130 5.94 -7.87 11.91
CA ALA A 130 5.59 -6.71 11.10
C ALA A 130 4.74 -5.68 11.88
N VAL A 131 4.20 -6.04 13.04
CA VAL A 131 3.43 -5.14 13.91
C VAL A 131 4.20 -3.85 14.26
N PRO A 132 5.51 -3.89 14.58
CA PRO A 132 6.28 -2.66 14.82
C PRO A 132 6.32 -1.72 13.61
N ALA A 133 6.33 -2.25 12.39
CA ALA A 133 6.32 -1.45 11.18
C ALA A 133 4.95 -0.77 10.96
N VAL A 134 3.85 -1.49 11.20
CA VAL A 134 2.49 -0.94 11.18
C VAL A 134 2.37 0.20 12.20
N ARG A 135 2.81 -0.05 13.44
CA ARG A 135 2.83 0.94 14.51
C ARG A 135 3.63 2.19 14.13
N HIS A 136 4.81 2.00 13.56
CA HIS A 136 5.66 3.10 13.08
C HIS A 136 4.94 3.96 12.03
N ILE A 137 4.21 3.34 11.08
CA ILE A 137 3.44 4.10 10.08
C ILE A 137 2.28 4.86 10.73
N LEU A 138 1.52 4.23 11.62
CA LEU A 138 0.42 4.89 12.34
C LEU A 138 0.92 6.12 13.12
N GLN A 139 2.06 6.00 13.78
CA GLN A 139 2.66 7.08 14.58
C GLN A 139 3.25 8.20 13.70
N SER A 140 4.04 7.83 12.69
CA SER A 140 4.79 8.78 11.88
C SER A 140 3.95 9.49 10.81
N GLU A 141 2.88 8.86 10.34
CA GLU A 141 2.01 9.38 9.27
C GLU A 141 0.61 9.78 9.75
N ARG A 142 0.41 9.92 11.07
CA ARG A 142 -0.87 10.27 11.70
C ARG A 142 -1.65 11.40 11.02
N ALA A 143 -0.95 12.44 10.56
CA ALA A 143 -1.54 13.64 9.98
C ALA A 143 -2.05 13.43 8.54
N ARG A 144 -1.59 12.36 7.88
CA ARG A 144 -1.85 12.07 6.47
C ARG A 144 -2.70 10.83 6.27
N LEU A 145 -2.76 9.94 7.25
CA LEU A 145 -3.59 8.73 7.19
C LEU A 145 -5.07 9.07 7.12
N LYS A 146 -5.71 8.68 6.02
CA LYS A 146 -7.15 8.85 5.77
C LYS A 146 -7.91 7.54 5.72
N SER A 147 -7.27 6.49 5.25
CA SER A 147 -7.86 5.16 5.17
C SER A 147 -7.01 4.17 5.94
N VAL A 148 -7.63 3.37 6.79
CA VAL A 148 -6.96 2.29 7.50
C VAL A 148 -7.81 1.01 7.41
N THR A 149 -7.20 -0.03 6.86
CA THR A 149 -7.80 -1.36 6.72
C THR A 149 -6.89 -2.38 7.40
N LEU A 150 -7.37 -3.01 8.47
CA LEU A 150 -6.60 -3.99 9.24
C LEU A 150 -7.40 -5.30 9.30
N HIS A 151 -6.94 -6.31 8.56
CA HIS A 151 -7.52 -7.65 8.59
C HIS A 151 -6.61 -8.57 9.40
N GLU A 152 -6.71 -8.49 10.72
CA GLU A 152 -5.76 -9.09 11.67
C GLU A 152 -6.48 -9.73 12.85
N PRO A 153 -5.84 -10.70 13.55
CA PRO A 153 -6.38 -11.23 14.79
C PRO A 153 -6.71 -10.12 15.80
N VAL A 154 -7.79 -10.27 16.57
CA VAL A 154 -8.21 -9.27 17.56
C VAL A 154 -7.11 -8.90 18.56
N SER A 155 -6.20 -9.82 18.89
CA SER A 155 -5.05 -9.51 19.76
C SER A 155 -4.13 -8.45 19.14
N VAL A 156 -3.86 -8.51 17.84
CA VAL A 156 -3.05 -7.54 17.09
C VAL A 156 -3.82 -6.23 16.93
N LEU A 157 -5.11 -6.29 16.62
CA LEU A 157 -5.95 -5.10 16.53
C LEU A 157 -5.96 -4.34 17.86
N ARG A 158 -6.15 -5.05 18.98
CA ARG A 158 -6.11 -4.47 20.33
C ARG A 158 -4.78 -3.77 20.62
N ASP A 159 -3.68 -4.38 20.20
CA ASP A 159 -2.33 -3.83 20.38
C ASP A 159 -2.09 -2.54 19.56
N LEU A 160 -2.78 -2.38 18.42
CA LEU A 160 -2.69 -1.21 17.54
C LEU A 160 -3.76 -0.14 17.79
N LEU A 161 -4.80 -0.44 18.57
CA LEU A 161 -5.90 0.49 18.88
C LEU A 161 -5.42 1.85 19.44
N PRO A 162 -4.44 1.93 20.37
CA PRO A 162 -4.00 3.21 20.89
C PRO A 162 -3.47 4.17 19.80
N GLU A 163 -2.69 3.65 18.84
CA GLU A 163 -2.17 4.42 17.72
C GLU A 163 -3.25 4.80 16.70
N LEU A 164 -4.22 3.91 16.46
CA LEU A 164 -5.36 4.22 15.61
C LEU A 164 -6.18 5.37 16.18
N LYS A 165 -6.41 5.38 17.50
CA LYS A 165 -7.08 6.50 18.18
C LYS A 165 -6.30 7.79 18.06
N ALA A 166 -4.97 7.73 18.11
CA ALA A 166 -4.14 8.92 17.90
C ALA A 166 -4.31 9.52 16.48
N CYS A 167 -4.81 8.74 15.52
CA CYS A 167 -5.10 9.16 14.14
C CYS A 167 -6.57 9.60 13.94
N CYS A 168 -7.38 9.71 14.99
CA CYS A 168 -8.83 9.81 14.83
C CYS A 168 -9.33 11.08 14.10
N ASN A 169 -8.55 12.16 14.13
CA ASN A 169 -8.89 13.44 13.51
C ASN A 169 -8.64 13.51 11.99
N THR A 170 -8.09 12.45 11.40
CA THR A 170 -7.69 12.40 9.99
C THR A 170 -8.33 11.24 9.24
N ILE A 171 -8.62 10.13 9.94
CA ILE A 171 -9.21 8.94 9.35
C ILE A 171 -10.66 9.22 8.89
N GLU A 172 -10.91 8.96 7.61
CA GLU A 172 -12.20 9.04 6.92
C GLU A 172 -12.78 7.65 6.65
N PHE A 173 -11.92 6.63 6.51
CA PHE A 173 -12.30 5.25 6.27
C PHE A 173 -11.57 4.33 7.24
N LEU A 174 -12.31 3.51 7.99
CA LEU A 174 -11.77 2.51 8.90
C LEU A 174 -12.45 1.16 8.64
N ASP A 175 -11.65 0.15 8.33
CA ASP A 175 -12.09 -1.23 8.13
C ASP A 175 -11.28 -2.16 9.04
N LEU A 176 -11.96 -2.82 9.97
CA LEU A 176 -11.37 -3.74 10.94
C LEU A 176 -12.02 -5.10 10.78
N ASP A 177 -11.22 -6.13 10.51
CA ASP A 177 -11.71 -7.50 10.35
C ASP A 177 -10.81 -8.46 11.13
N ASP A 178 -11.42 -9.43 11.83
CA ASP A 178 -10.70 -10.57 12.41
C ASP A 178 -11.03 -11.86 11.64
N PRO A 179 -10.22 -12.19 10.63
CA PRO A 179 -10.44 -13.35 9.79
C PRO A 179 -10.26 -14.69 10.52
N SER A 180 -9.63 -14.69 11.70
CA SER A 180 -9.43 -15.91 12.52
C SER A 180 -10.73 -16.40 13.15
N ARG A 181 -11.76 -15.55 13.20
CA ARG A 181 -13.02 -15.82 13.91
C ARG A 181 -14.07 -16.54 13.12
N HIS A 182 -13.87 -16.72 11.82
CA HIS A 182 -14.70 -17.67 11.09
C HIS A 182 -14.60 -19.11 11.65
N ALA A 183 -13.61 -19.40 12.52
CA ALA A 183 -13.39 -20.71 13.12
C ALA A 183 -13.71 -20.83 14.63
N LEU A 184 -13.84 -19.73 15.38
CA LEU A 184 -13.96 -19.73 16.84
C LEU A 184 -15.00 -18.68 17.23
N GLY A 185 -16.03 -19.10 17.99
CA GLY A 185 -17.27 -18.35 18.24
C GLY A 185 -17.15 -16.91 18.80
N PRO A 186 -18.29 -16.24 19.07
CA PRO A 186 -18.31 -14.81 19.35
C PRO A 186 -17.49 -14.46 20.59
N PRO A 187 -16.71 -13.37 20.56
CA PRO A 187 -15.98 -12.94 21.74
C PRO A 187 -16.85 -12.18 22.74
N ASP A 188 -16.27 -12.01 23.91
CA ASP A 188 -16.63 -10.99 24.87
C ASP A 188 -15.74 -9.74 24.61
N LEU A 189 -16.25 -8.75 23.87
CA LEU A 189 -15.55 -7.48 23.64
C LEU A 189 -16.46 -6.32 24.06
N THR A 190 -16.25 -5.83 25.28
CA THR A 190 -16.86 -4.60 25.82
C THR A 190 -16.08 -3.34 25.44
N GLU A 191 -15.01 -3.43 24.64
CA GLU A 191 -14.15 -2.30 24.26
C GLU A 191 -14.69 -1.48 23.07
N THR A 192 -16.00 -1.44 22.88
CA THR A 192 -16.66 -0.69 21.79
C THR A 192 -16.50 0.82 21.96
N ASP A 193 -16.43 1.28 23.21
CA ASP A 193 -16.16 2.67 23.58
C ASP A 193 -14.82 3.17 23.03
N ALA A 194 -13.89 2.26 22.72
CA ALA A 194 -12.59 2.61 22.18
C ALA A 194 -12.65 3.28 20.80
N LEU A 195 -13.64 2.93 19.97
CA LEU A 195 -13.78 3.47 18.62
C LEU A 195 -14.64 4.76 18.57
N CYS A 196 -15.07 5.25 19.72
CA CYS A 196 -16.03 6.34 19.82
C CYS A 196 -15.36 7.71 19.85
N ASN A 197 -14.57 8.08 18.84
CA ASN A 197 -14.13 9.48 18.67
C ASN A 197 -13.43 9.78 17.32
N PHE A 198 -14.00 9.41 16.18
CA PHE A 198 -13.42 9.74 14.87
C PHE A 198 -14.25 10.83 14.16
N PRO A 199 -13.97 12.13 14.39
CA PRO A 199 -14.82 13.22 13.93
C PRO A 199 -14.91 13.35 12.41
N LYS A 200 -13.97 12.77 11.65
CA LYS A 200 -13.97 12.78 10.18
C LYS A 200 -14.37 11.46 9.55
N LEU A 201 -14.68 10.44 10.34
CA LEU A 201 -15.01 9.13 9.84
C LEU A 201 -16.29 9.19 9.01
N ARG A 202 -16.24 8.65 7.80
CA ARG A 202 -17.37 8.56 6.86
C ARG A 202 -17.79 7.11 6.66
N HIS A 203 -16.81 6.21 6.71
CA HIS A 203 -17.00 4.80 6.47
C HIS A 203 -16.37 4.01 7.61
N LEU A 204 -17.19 3.19 8.27
CA LEU A 204 -16.76 2.25 9.28
C LEU A 204 -17.25 0.87 8.86
N ARG A 205 -16.31 -0.06 8.65
CA ARG A 205 -16.61 -1.48 8.53
C ARG A 205 -15.94 -2.20 9.68
N ILE A 206 -16.72 -3.01 10.39
CA ILE A 206 -16.19 -3.91 11.39
C ILE A 206 -16.83 -5.26 11.16
N SER A 207 -16.01 -6.23 10.79
CA SER A 207 -16.44 -7.57 10.38
C SER A 207 -15.93 -8.59 11.40
N ALA A 208 -16.67 -9.68 11.62
CA ALA A 208 -16.35 -10.74 12.60
C ALA A 208 -16.29 -10.30 14.09
N TRP A 209 -16.94 -9.17 14.43
CA TRP A 209 -17.12 -8.70 15.82
C TRP A 209 -18.62 -8.65 16.14
N GLU A 210 -19.23 -9.82 16.41
CA GLU A 210 -20.69 -9.94 16.60
C GLU A 210 -21.25 -9.16 17.80
N THR A 211 -20.40 -8.71 18.74
CA THR A 211 -20.81 -8.05 19.99
C THR A 211 -20.58 -6.54 20.03
N LEU A 212 -20.23 -5.90 18.91
CA LEU A 212 -20.03 -4.45 18.87
C LEU A 212 -21.35 -3.68 18.99
N VAL A 213 -21.76 -3.36 20.22
CA VAL A 213 -22.70 -2.28 20.49
C VAL A 213 -21.97 -0.99 20.17
N ILE A 214 -22.09 -0.53 18.92
CA ILE A 214 -21.67 0.82 18.55
C ILE A 214 -22.60 1.74 19.35
N PRO A 215 -22.11 2.48 20.37
CA PRO A 215 -22.96 3.47 21.03
C PRO A 215 -23.44 4.47 19.96
N PRO A 216 -24.54 5.20 20.17
CA PRO A 216 -25.04 6.14 19.20
C PRO A 216 -23.98 7.20 18.95
N LEU A 217 -23.13 6.94 17.96
CA LEU A 217 -22.26 7.93 17.35
C LEU A 217 -23.19 9.07 16.97
N SER A 218 -22.78 10.32 17.17
CA SER A 218 -23.44 11.51 16.62
C SER A 218 -23.37 11.55 15.08
N PHE A 219 -23.35 10.37 14.46
CA PHE A 219 -23.15 10.08 13.05
C PHE A 219 -24.42 10.42 12.28
N ASN A 220 -24.24 11.19 11.21
CA ASN A 220 -25.24 11.31 10.16
C ASN A 220 -25.07 10.07 9.24
N PRO A 221 -26.01 9.12 9.21
CA PRO A 221 -25.78 7.82 8.58
C PRO A 221 -25.97 7.95 7.08
N THR A 222 -24.88 7.85 6.30
CA THR A 222 -24.99 7.68 4.84
C THR A 222 -24.44 6.36 4.32
N SER A 223 -23.74 5.54 5.12
CA SER A 223 -23.33 4.19 4.70
C SER A 223 -22.81 3.32 5.86
N LEU A 224 -23.68 2.93 6.80
CA LEU A 224 -23.35 1.83 7.71
C LEU A 224 -23.72 0.52 7.00
N ILE A 225 -22.76 -0.12 6.34
CA ILE A 225 -22.97 -1.46 5.76
C ILE A 225 -22.59 -2.48 6.83
N ARG A 226 -23.57 -2.97 7.58
CA ARG A 226 -23.43 -4.22 8.33
C ARG A 226 -23.56 -5.36 7.31
N SER A 227 -22.47 -6.04 6.99
CA SER A 227 -22.58 -7.32 6.28
C SER A 227 -23.07 -8.36 7.28
N GLN A 228 -24.35 -8.71 7.22
CA GLN A 228 -24.84 -9.95 7.81
C GLN A 228 -24.39 -11.08 6.88
N ALA A 229 -23.58 -12.00 7.40
CA ALA A 229 -23.42 -13.34 6.86
C ALA A 229 -24.26 -14.29 7.72
#